data_AF-A0A368JSV7-F1
#
_entry.id   AF-A0A368JSV7-F1
#
_cell.length_a   1.000
_cell.length_b   1.000
_cell.length_c   1.000
_cell.angle_alpha   90.00
_cell.angle_beta   90.00
_cell.angle_gamma   90.00
#
_symmetry.space_group_name_H-M   'P 1'
#
loop_
_entity.id
_entity.type
_entity.pdbx_description
1 polymer ?
#
loop_
_entity_poly.entity_id
_entity_poly.type
_entity_poly.pdbx_seq_one_letter_code
_entity_poly.pdbx_strand_id
1 'polypeptide(L)'
;MTLEEEIAIVRFGQGVLSHDELLAHFSQLDEDLKMKRIFELYHLIDPSKLVDTDIEQALVASALGEDYQSCVVLRGHRLSRVRLNITESAIEKDYILLLNLFKIAYQSRLASIKEEKSKEWRYRDLSDDETVQALLSAHRELVEEVYNNPGFRSEFTSLAKLWKAHNTVSEARHQESAPVRKSQTGFLSYDEVMTESVESMKFLEEMNKYSRVMAILNHALKKALSIQYGLGSSQADRLIKDVMKRHS
;
A
#
# COMPACT_ATOMS: atom_id res chain seq x y z
N MET A 1 -0.59 -4.31 1.13
CA MET A 1 -1.86 -4.86 1.57
C MET A 1 -1.78 -6.35 1.32
N THR A 2 -2.09 -7.15 2.34
CA THR A 2 -2.15 -8.61 2.22
C THR A 2 -3.40 -9.03 1.45
N LEU A 3 -3.49 -10.31 1.08
CA LEU A 3 -4.70 -10.82 0.42
C LEU A 3 -5.91 -10.76 1.35
N GLU A 4 -5.73 -11.10 2.63
CA GLU A 4 -6.77 -11.05 3.66
C GLU A 4 -7.37 -9.65 3.80
N GLU A 5 -6.50 -8.62 3.80
CA GLU A 5 -6.92 -7.22 3.89
C GLU A 5 -7.68 -6.76 2.65
N GLU A 6 -7.21 -7.14 1.45
CA GLU A 6 -7.94 -6.85 0.22
C GLU A 6 -9.29 -7.57 0.17
N ILE A 7 -9.36 -8.82 0.64
CA ILE A 7 -10.63 -9.56 0.76
C ILE A 7 -11.59 -8.83 1.69
N ALA A 8 -11.13 -8.34 2.84
CA ALA A 8 -11.96 -7.59 3.77
C ALA A 8 -12.51 -6.29 3.13
N ILE A 9 -11.69 -5.55 2.39
CA ILE A 9 -12.12 -4.35 1.67
C ILE A 9 -13.11 -4.70 0.55
N VAL A 10 -12.90 -5.78 -0.20
CA VAL A 10 -13.85 -6.23 -1.23
C VAL A 10 -15.17 -6.70 -0.60
N ARG A 11 -15.14 -7.42 0.52
CA ARG A 11 -16.33 -7.79 1.30
C ARG A 11 -17.11 -6.56 1.74
N PHE A 12 -16.43 -5.48 2.15
CA PHE A 12 -17.09 -4.20 2.42
C PHE A 12 -17.72 -3.59 1.15
N GLY A 13 -17.02 -3.62 0.01
CA GLY A 13 -17.56 -3.19 -1.28
C GLY A 13 -18.83 -3.95 -1.70
N GLN A 14 -18.89 -5.25 -1.39
CA GLN A 14 -20.06 -6.12 -1.59
C GLN A 14 -21.18 -5.89 -0.56
N GLY A 15 -20.92 -5.15 0.52
CA GLY A 15 -21.87 -4.95 1.61
C GLY A 15 -21.94 -6.11 2.62
N VAL A 16 -20.98 -7.03 2.59
CA VAL A 16 -20.87 -8.16 3.54
C VAL A 16 -20.27 -7.72 4.87
N LEU A 17 -19.25 -6.84 4.82
CA LEU A 17 -18.53 -6.34 5.99
C LEU A 17 -18.94 -4.88 6.28
N SER A 18 -18.98 -4.50 7.55
CA SER A 18 -19.24 -3.11 7.97
C SER A 18 -17.97 -2.25 7.91
N HIS A 19 -18.12 -0.92 7.79
CA HIS A 19 -16.96 -0.03 7.90
C HIS A 19 -16.41 0.02 9.33
N ASP A 20 -17.26 -0.21 10.35
CA ASP A 20 -16.85 -0.22 11.77
C ASP A 20 -15.82 -1.31 12.05
N GLU A 21 -15.99 -2.51 11.50
CA GLU A 21 -15.04 -3.60 11.61
C GLU A 21 -13.69 -3.25 10.96
N LEU A 22 -13.73 -2.65 9.77
CA LEU A 22 -12.52 -2.20 9.08
C LEU A 22 -11.81 -1.06 9.82
N LEU A 23 -12.56 -0.16 10.44
CA LEU A 23 -12.03 0.96 11.21
C LEU A 23 -11.41 0.49 12.53
N ALA A 24 -12.03 -0.48 13.21
CA ALA A 24 -11.49 -1.08 14.43
C ALA A 24 -10.13 -1.75 14.21
N HIS A 25 -9.94 -2.42 13.06
CA HIS A 25 -8.63 -2.95 12.68
C HIS A 25 -7.65 -1.84 12.31
N PHE A 26 -8.10 -0.80 11.62
CA PHE A 26 -7.27 0.32 11.20
C PHE A 26 -6.75 1.14 12.39
N SER A 27 -7.58 1.38 13.40
CA SER A 27 -7.23 2.21 14.57
C SER A 27 -6.12 1.59 15.43
N GLN A 28 -5.97 0.26 15.39
CA GLN A 28 -4.92 -0.48 16.10
C GLN A 28 -3.53 -0.40 15.44
N LEU A 29 -3.44 0.12 14.22
CA LEU A 29 -2.16 0.27 13.51
C LEU A 29 -1.36 1.47 14.06
N ASP A 30 -0.03 1.43 13.90
CA ASP A 30 0.79 2.62 14.12
C ASP A 30 0.60 3.63 12.98
N GLU A 31 1.04 4.88 13.20
CA GLU A 31 0.81 5.97 12.24
C GLU A 31 1.43 5.68 10.86
N ASP A 32 2.62 5.07 10.84
CA ASP A 32 3.31 4.69 9.61
C ASP A 32 2.55 3.62 8.81
N LEU A 33 2.02 2.59 9.48
CA LEU A 33 1.19 1.56 8.82
C LEU A 33 -0.19 2.11 8.44
N LYS A 34 -0.78 3.03 9.22
CA LYS A 34 -2.02 3.72 8.85
C LYS A 34 -1.83 4.50 7.54
N MET A 35 -0.75 5.27 7.43
CA MET A 35 -0.43 6.01 6.20
C MET A 35 -0.17 5.08 5.03
N LYS A 36 0.62 4.03 5.24
CA LYS A 36 0.85 3.00 4.22
C LYS A 36 -0.47 2.38 3.74
N ARG A 37 -1.39 2.09 4.66
CA ARG A 37 -2.71 1.53 4.35
C ARG A 37 -3.56 2.47 3.51
N ILE A 38 -3.56 3.77 3.83
CA ILE A 38 -4.24 4.80 3.02
C ILE A 38 -3.73 4.79 1.58
N PHE A 39 -2.40 4.76 1.38
CA PHE A 39 -1.80 4.70 0.05
C PHE A 39 -2.18 3.44 -0.72
N GLU A 40 -2.16 2.29 -0.04
CA GLU A 40 -2.52 1.02 -0.65
C GLU A 40 -4.01 0.95 -1.01
N LEU A 41 -4.90 1.47 -0.14
CA LEU A 41 -6.33 1.58 -0.43
C LEU A 41 -6.60 2.51 -1.61
N TYR A 42 -5.93 3.67 -1.65
CA TYR A 42 -6.02 4.56 -2.80
C TYR A 42 -5.61 3.86 -4.10
N HIS A 43 -4.54 3.05 -4.11
CA HIS A 43 -4.16 2.30 -5.31
C HIS A 43 -5.15 1.21 -5.72
N LEU A 44 -6.01 0.74 -4.81
CA LEU A 44 -7.13 -0.14 -5.17
C LEU A 44 -8.26 0.62 -5.88
N ILE A 45 -8.44 1.90 -5.53
CA ILE A 45 -9.40 2.82 -6.13
C ILE A 45 -8.75 3.38 -7.38
N ASP A 46 -8.98 2.77 -8.55
CA ASP A 46 -8.41 3.24 -9.82
C ASP A 46 -8.83 4.72 -10.08
N PRO A 47 -7.95 5.71 -9.81
CA PRO A 47 -8.36 7.11 -9.75
C PRO A 47 -8.55 7.70 -11.16
N SER A 48 -8.19 6.94 -12.20
CA SER A 48 -8.45 7.30 -13.59
C SER A 48 -9.91 7.09 -13.98
N LYS A 49 -10.68 6.36 -13.17
CA LYS A 49 -12.08 5.99 -13.44
C LYS A 49 -13.09 6.71 -12.56
N LEU A 50 -12.62 7.47 -11.57
CA LEU A 50 -13.48 8.25 -10.71
C LEU A 50 -13.94 9.51 -11.43
N VAL A 51 -15.22 9.83 -11.27
CA VAL A 51 -15.79 11.14 -11.63
C VAL A 51 -16.03 11.96 -10.36
N ASP A 52 -16.12 13.29 -10.50
CA ASP A 52 -16.34 14.20 -9.37
C ASP A 52 -17.60 13.83 -8.56
N THR A 53 -18.62 13.30 -9.24
CA THR A 53 -19.87 12.82 -8.62
C THR A 53 -19.65 11.65 -7.66
N ASP A 54 -18.66 10.79 -7.93
CA ASP A 54 -18.30 9.68 -7.03
C ASP A 54 -17.71 10.20 -5.72
N ILE A 55 -16.92 11.29 -5.81
CA ILE A 55 -16.27 11.93 -4.65
C ILE A 55 -17.33 12.62 -3.79
N GLU A 56 -18.28 13.34 -4.39
CA GLU A 56 -19.40 13.96 -3.69
C GLU A 56 -20.25 12.91 -2.96
N GLN A 57 -20.59 11.80 -3.64
CA GLN A 57 -21.32 10.70 -3.02
C GLN A 57 -20.54 10.06 -1.87
N ALA A 58 -19.22 9.90 -2.01
CA ALA A 58 -18.37 9.35 -0.96
C ALA A 58 -18.31 10.28 0.27
N LEU A 59 -18.26 11.60 0.08
CA LEU A 59 -18.28 12.59 1.15
C LEU A 59 -19.58 12.51 1.95
N VAL A 60 -20.72 12.48 1.25
CA VAL A 60 -22.05 12.33 1.88
C VAL A 60 -22.14 11.00 2.64
N ALA A 61 -21.73 9.89 2.03
CA ALA A 61 -21.75 8.57 2.66
C ALA A 61 -20.83 8.46 3.88
N SER A 62 -19.78 9.27 3.93
CA SER A 62 -18.82 9.31 5.05
C SER A 62 -19.30 10.18 6.22
N ALA A 63 -20.46 10.84 6.10
CA ALA A 63 -20.93 11.85 7.05
C ALA A 63 -19.88 12.95 7.34
N LEU A 64 -19.01 13.23 6.36
CA LEU A 64 -18.03 14.30 6.41
C LEU A 64 -18.70 15.56 5.84
N GLY A 65 -18.57 16.69 6.53
CA GLY A 65 -19.15 17.95 6.05
C GLY A 65 -18.56 18.37 4.70
N GLU A 66 -19.31 19.20 3.95
CA GLU A 66 -18.91 19.69 2.61
C GLU A 66 -17.55 20.42 2.62
N ASP A 67 -17.16 21.00 3.76
CA ASP A 67 -15.88 21.68 3.96
C ASP A 67 -14.71 20.72 4.31
N TYR A 68 -14.93 19.40 4.33
CA TYR A 68 -13.90 18.44 4.68
C TYR A 68 -12.77 18.42 3.64
N GLN A 69 -11.58 18.79 4.09
CA GLN A 69 -10.37 18.72 3.29
C GLN A 69 -9.57 17.47 3.64
N SER A 70 -9.64 16.48 2.75
CA SER A 70 -8.84 15.26 2.85
C SER A 70 -7.34 15.56 2.95
N CYS A 71 -6.63 14.78 3.76
CA CYS A 71 -5.17 14.81 3.84
C CYS A 71 -4.51 14.19 2.59
N VAL A 72 -5.27 13.42 1.81
CA VAL A 72 -4.94 12.95 0.47
C VAL A 72 -5.58 13.87 -0.57
N VAL A 73 -4.76 14.55 -1.36
CA VAL A 73 -5.29 15.39 -2.45
C VAL A 73 -5.83 14.49 -3.58
N LEU A 74 -7.15 14.49 -3.74
CA LEU A 74 -7.86 13.80 -4.81
C LEU A 74 -7.97 14.64 -6.11
N ARG A 75 -7.07 15.60 -6.35
CA ARG A 75 -7.10 16.43 -7.58
C ARG A 75 -6.17 15.90 -8.67
N GLY A 76 -6.74 15.58 -9.83
CA GLY A 76 -6.00 15.45 -11.09
C GLY A 76 -5.06 14.25 -11.20
N HIS A 77 -5.48 13.07 -10.73
CA HIS A 77 -4.78 11.79 -10.88
C HIS A 77 -3.38 11.70 -10.21
N ARG A 78 -3.04 12.61 -9.29
CA ARG A 78 -1.75 12.58 -8.59
C ARG A 78 -1.95 12.62 -7.08
N LEU A 79 -1.39 11.62 -6.40
CA LEU A 79 -1.14 11.70 -4.97
C LEU A 79 -0.04 12.73 -4.73
N SER A 80 -0.40 13.84 -4.08
CA SER A 80 0.56 14.66 -3.36
C SER A 80 0.25 14.55 -1.88
N ARG A 81 1.27 14.21 -1.06
CA ARG A 81 1.22 14.46 0.39
C ARG A 81 1.12 15.97 0.53
N VAL A 82 0.01 16.50 1.06
CA VAL A 82 -0.14 17.95 1.17
C VAL A 82 -0.16 18.45 2.62
N ARG A 83 -0.05 17.60 3.65
CA ARG A 83 -0.02 18.11 5.03
C ARG A 83 1.16 17.59 5.84
N LEU A 84 1.91 18.55 6.39
CA LEU A 84 3.04 18.37 7.31
C LEU A 84 2.59 18.20 8.78
N ASN A 85 1.28 18.23 9.07
CA ASN A 85 0.71 18.00 10.39
C ASN A 85 -0.67 17.36 10.23
N ILE A 86 -0.73 16.03 10.15
CA ILE A 86 -1.98 15.28 10.07
C ILE A 86 -2.26 14.78 11.49
N THR A 87 -3.39 15.17 12.07
CA THR A 87 -3.82 14.58 13.35
C THR A 87 -4.33 13.17 13.11
N GLU A 88 -4.18 12.26 14.07
CA GLU A 88 -4.68 10.88 13.96
C GLU A 88 -6.18 10.82 13.60
N SER A 89 -6.97 11.75 14.14
CA SER A 89 -8.39 11.91 13.83
C SER A 89 -8.69 12.31 12.37
N ALA A 90 -7.72 12.85 11.64
CA ALA A 90 -7.83 13.16 10.21
C ALA A 90 -7.47 11.94 9.33
N ILE A 91 -6.55 11.09 9.81
CA ILE A 91 -6.15 9.85 9.12
C ILE A 91 -7.34 8.88 9.05
N GLU A 92 -8.06 8.70 10.15
CA GLU A 92 -9.23 7.82 10.20
C GLU A 92 -10.38 8.29 9.31
N LYS A 93 -10.63 9.61 9.30
CA LYS A 93 -11.64 10.21 8.41
C LYS A 93 -11.30 10.01 6.94
N ASP A 94 -10.03 10.14 6.58
CA ASP A 94 -9.56 9.85 5.23
C ASP A 94 -9.67 8.38 4.87
N TYR A 95 -9.43 7.48 5.83
CA TYR A 95 -9.66 6.06 5.62
C TYR A 95 -11.13 5.76 5.34
N ILE A 96 -12.06 6.34 6.10
CA ILE A 96 -13.51 6.21 5.87
C ILE A 96 -13.90 6.76 4.48
N LEU A 97 -13.40 7.94 4.13
CA LEU A 97 -13.66 8.56 2.82
C LEU A 97 -13.21 7.64 1.68
N LEU A 98 -11.98 7.10 1.78
CA LEU A 98 -11.44 6.19 0.78
C LEU A 98 -12.20 4.86 0.73
N LEU A 99 -12.66 4.32 1.87
CA LEU A 99 -13.50 3.12 1.87
C LEU A 99 -14.81 3.38 1.12
N ASN A 100 -15.50 4.47 1.40
CA ASN A 100 -16.75 4.81 0.72
C ASN A 100 -16.53 5.05 -0.78
N LEU A 101 -15.45 5.73 -1.14
CA LEU A 101 -15.06 5.93 -2.53
C LEU A 101 -14.75 4.60 -3.24
N PHE A 102 -14.05 3.69 -2.56
CA PHE A 102 -13.82 2.33 -3.05
C PHE A 102 -15.15 1.59 -3.28
N LYS A 103 -16.08 1.66 -2.33
CA LYS A 103 -17.38 0.99 -2.43
C LYS A 103 -18.18 1.49 -3.63
N ILE A 104 -18.26 2.80 -3.84
CA ILE A 104 -18.95 3.41 -4.99
C ILE A 104 -18.31 2.93 -6.30
N ALA A 105 -16.98 3.06 -6.42
CA ALA A 105 -16.24 2.62 -7.60
C ALA A 105 -16.39 1.10 -7.86
N TYR A 106 -16.38 0.29 -6.79
CA TYR A 106 -16.56 -1.15 -6.87
C TYR A 106 -17.95 -1.52 -7.37
N GLN A 107 -19.01 -0.93 -6.80
CA GLN A 107 -20.40 -1.22 -7.17
C GLN A 107 -20.72 -0.77 -8.60
N SER A 108 -20.25 0.41 -9.00
CA SER A 108 -20.35 0.88 -10.39
C SER A 108 -19.69 -0.10 -11.35
N ARG A 109 -18.48 -0.59 -11.01
CA ARG A 109 -17.78 -1.58 -11.83
C ARG A 109 -18.49 -2.93 -11.86
N LEU A 110 -18.99 -3.42 -10.72
CA LEU A 110 -19.75 -4.66 -10.64
C LEU A 110 -20.99 -4.61 -11.55
N ALA A 111 -21.76 -3.51 -11.54
CA ALA A 111 -22.93 -3.34 -12.39
C ALA A 111 -22.62 -3.32 -13.90
N SER A 112 -21.40 -2.92 -14.29
CA SER A 112 -20.95 -2.93 -15.68
C SER A 112 -20.45 -4.29 -16.18
N ILE A 113 -20.16 -5.22 -15.26
CA ILE A 113 -19.68 -6.57 -15.60
C ILE A 113 -20.90 -7.47 -15.81
N LYS A 114 -21.04 -8.05 -17.01
CA LYS A 114 -22.03 -9.10 -17.25
C LYS A 114 -21.66 -10.34 -16.42
N GLU A 115 -22.62 -10.89 -15.68
CA GLU A 115 -22.51 -11.99 -14.68
C GLU A 115 -21.64 -13.18 -15.12
N GLU A 116 -21.52 -13.44 -16.42
CA GLU A 116 -20.93 -14.66 -16.96
C GLU A 116 -19.40 -14.61 -17.19
N LYS A 117 -18.71 -13.48 -16.96
CA LYS A 117 -17.34 -13.28 -17.49
C LYS A 117 -16.26 -12.72 -16.56
N SER A 118 -16.47 -12.66 -15.24
CA SER A 118 -15.36 -12.22 -14.38
C SER A 118 -14.45 -13.37 -13.96
N LYS A 119 -13.32 -13.53 -14.67
CA LYS A 119 -12.19 -14.36 -14.19
C LYS A 119 -11.52 -13.76 -12.95
N GLU A 120 -11.81 -12.50 -12.62
CA GLU A 120 -11.23 -11.79 -11.49
C GLU A 120 -11.91 -12.20 -10.16
N TRP A 121 -11.10 -12.67 -9.21
CA TRP A 121 -11.58 -13.14 -7.90
C TRP A 121 -12.39 -12.10 -7.11
N ARG A 122 -12.13 -10.81 -7.34
CA ARG A 122 -12.77 -9.67 -6.64
C ARG A 122 -14.28 -9.55 -6.91
N TYR A 123 -14.79 -10.22 -7.94
CA TYR A 123 -16.20 -10.21 -8.31
C TYR A 123 -16.89 -11.55 -8.03
N ARG A 124 -16.19 -12.50 -7.40
CA ARG A 124 -16.83 -13.70 -6.86
C ARG A 124 -17.59 -13.33 -5.60
N ASP A 125 -18.58 -14.13 -5.24
CA ASP A 125 -19.28 -13.99 -3.98
C ASP A 125 -18.33 -14.27 -2.82
N LEU A 126 -17.98 -13.24 -2.03
CA LEU A 126 -17.13 -13.40 -0.85
C LEU A 126 -17.96 -13.46 0.44
N SER A 127 -19.29 -13.51 0.36
CA SER A 127 -20.14 -13.81 1.52
C SER A 127 -19.99 -15.27 1.97
N ASP A 128 -19.65 -16.15 1.03
CA ASP A 128 -19.31 -17.53 1.29
C ASP A 128 -17.88 -17.68 1.83
N ASP A 129 -17.77 -18.21 3.04
CA ASP A 129 -16.49 -18.47 3.69
C ASP A 129 -15.70 -19.58 3.00
N GLU A 130 -16.35 -20.56 2.35
CA GLU A 130 -15.63 -21.60 1.59
C GLU A 130 -14.87 -20.99 0.41
N THR A 131 -15.51 -20.08 -0.32
CA THR A 131 -14.88 -19.31 -1.41
C THR A 131 -13.69 -18.51 -0.92
N VAL A 132 -13.80 -17.86 0.24
CA VAL A 132 -12.69 -17.10 0.83
C VAL A 132 -11.53 -18.01 1.26
N GLN A 133 -11.82 -19.13 1.92
CA GLN A 133 -10.78 -20.08 2.31
C GLN A 133 -10.09 -20.72 1.11
N ALA A 134 -10.83 -21.01 0.04
CA ALA A 134 -10.26 -21.53 -1.20
C ALA A 134 -9.30 -20.51 -1.84
N LEU A 135 -9.67 -19.22 -1.87
CA LEU A 135 -8.80 -18.15 -2.38
C LEU A 135 -7.52 -18.00 -1.56
N LEU A 136 -7.64 -18.01 -0.23
CA LEU A 136 -6.48 -17.90 0.67
C LEU A 136 -5.56 -19.12 0.55
N SER A 137 -6.13 -20.33 0.46
CA SER A 137 -5.36 -21.56 0.34
C SER A 137 -4.62 -21.63 -0.99
N ALA A 138 -5.29 -21.33 -2.10
CA ALA A 138 -4.67 -21.28 -3.42
C ALA A 138 -3.52 -20.25 -3.49
N HIS A 139 -3.69 -19.08 -2.85
CA HIS A 139 -2.62 -18.08 -2.76
C HIS A 139 -1.44 -18.57 -1.93
N ARG A 140 -1.69 -19.26 -0.81
CA ARG A 140 -0.63 -19.84 0.03
C ARG A 140 0.16 -20.92 -0.71
N GLU A 141 -0.52 -21.79 -1.44
CA GLU A 141 0.12 -22.81 -2.27
C GLU A 141 0.98 -22.16 -3.35
N LEU A 142 0.46 -21.13 -4.03
CA LEU A 142 1.21 -20.39 -5.03
C LEU A 142 2.46 -19.70 -4.46
N VAL A 143 2.38 -19.15 -3.26
CA VAL A 143 3.55 -18.57 -2.55
C VAL A 143 4.65 -19.62 -2.37
N GLU A 144 4.29 -20.82 -1.90
CA GLU A 144 5.26 -21.89 -1.71
C GLU A 144 5.78 -22.45 -3.03
N GLU A 145 4.93 -22.61 -4.05
CA GLU A 145 5.33 -23.05 -5.38
C GLU A 145 6.35 -22.09 -6.01
N VAL A 146 6.07 -20.78 -5.95
CA VAL A 146 6.92 -19.74 -6.52
C VAL A 146 8.27 -19.66 -5.82
N TYR A 147 8.29 -19.82 -4.49
CA TYR A 147 9.55 -19.85 -3.74
C TYR A 147 10.38 -21.10 -4.06
N ASN A 148 9.73 -22.26 -4.18
CA ASN A 148 10.40 -23.53 -4.46
C ASN A 148 10.81 -23.67 -5.92
N ASN A 149 10.29 -22.85 -6.83
CA ASN A 149 10.69 -22.84 -8.22
C ASN A 149 12.16 -22.38 -8.36
N PRO A 150 13.06 -23.24 -8.90
CA PRO A 150 14.47 -22.90 -9.02
C PRO A 150 14.74 -21.63 -9.85
N GLY A 151 13.86 -21.30 -10.80
CA GLY A 151 14.00 -20.13 -11.67
C GLY A 151 13.62 -18.79 -11.03
N PHE A 152 13.05 -18.80 -9.81
CA PHE A 152 12.77 -17.58 -9.05
C PHE A 152 13.53 -17.49 -7.73
N ARG A 153 13.97 -18.63 -7.19
CA ARG A 153 14.56 -18.70 -5.85
C ARG A 153 15.80 -17.84 -5.70
N SER A 154 16.66 -17.77 -6.72
CA SER A 154 17.86 -16.93 -6.74
C SER A 154 17.53 -15.44 -6.72
N GLU A 155 16.45 -15.06 -7.41
CA GLU A 155 15.94 -13.70 -7.56
C GLU A 155 15.36 -13.23 -6.23
N PHE A 156 14.53 -14.05 -5.58
CA PHE A 156 14.02 -13.77 -4.24
C PHE A 156 15.14 -13.69 -3.20
N THR A 157 16.14 -14.57 -3.28
CA THR A 157 17.33 -14.50 -2.40
C THR A 157 18.10 -13.19 -2.60
N SER A 158 18.26 -12.76 -3.85
CA SER A 158 18.94 -11.50 -4.17
C SER A 158 18.12 -10.30 -3.70
N LEU A 159 16.80 -10.34 -3.87
CA LEU A 159 15.89 -9.31 -3.39
C LEU A 159 15.93 -9.21 -1.86
N ALA A 160 15.93 -10.34 -1.15
CA ALA A 160 16.05 -10.40 0.31
C ALA A 160 17.35 -9.75 0.81
N LYS A 161 18.48 -10.07 0.18
CA LYS A 161 19.78 -9.45 0.50
C LYS A 161 19.77 -7.94 0.29
N LEU A 162 19.20 -7.48 -0.83
CA LEU A 162 19.08 -6.04 -1.13
C LEU A 162 18.17 -5.33 -0.13
N TRP A 163 17.04 -5.95 0.23
CA TRP A 163 16.10 -5.40 1.20
C TRP A 163 16.73 -5.28 2.60
N LYS A 164 17.46 -6.31 3.04
CA LYS A 164 18.20 -6.28 4.30
C LYS A 164 19.28 -5.18 4.30
N ALA A 165 20.08 -5.09 3.23
CA ALA A 165 21.10 -4.05 3.11
C ALA A 165 20.50 -2.64 3.12
N HIS A 166 19.39 -2.45 2.39
CA HIS A 166 18.64 -1.20 2.38
C HIS A 166 18.16 -0.83 3.79
N ASN A 167 17.54 -1.76 4.52
CA ASN A 167 17.04 -1.49 5.86
C ASN A 167 18.16 -1.23 6.87
N THR A 168 19.29 -1.94 6.79
CA THR A 168 20.45 -1.68 7.66
C THR A 168 20.98 -0.26 7.48
N VAL A 169 21.08 0.23 6.25
CA VAL A 169 21.50 1.63 5.99
C VAL A 169 20.46 2.62 6.55
N SER A 170 19.17 2.35 6.37
CA SER A 170 18.10 3.20 6.92
C SER A 170 18.09 3.22 8.44
N GLU A 171 18.25 2.08 9.10
CA GLU A 171 18.29 1.92 10.55
C GLU A 171 19.53 2.60 11.15
N ALA A 172 20.70 2.48 10.52
CA ALA A 172 21.92 3.15 10.95
C ALA A 172 21.72 4.68 11.04
N ARG A 173 21.05 5.28 10.04
CA ARG A 173 20.72 6.71 10.07
C ARG A 173 19.76 7.07 11.20
N HIS A 174 18.73 6.26 11.45
CA HIS A 174 17.79 6.48 12.56
C HIS A 174 18.46 6.37 13.93
N GLN A 175 19.49 5.52 14.07
CA GLN A 175 20.28 5.38 15.30
C GLN A 175 21.30 6.52 15.46
N GLU A 176 21.95 6.97 14.39
CA GLU A 176 22.88 8.11 14.41
C GLU A 176 22.18 9.45 14.68
N SER A 177 20.89 9.56 14.33
CA SER A 177 20.07 10.75 14.61
C SER A 177 19.41 10.77 16.00
N ALA A 178 19.80 9.87 16.91
CA ALA A 178 19.46 10.01 18.33
C ALA A 178 19.97 11.37 18.86
N PRO A 179 19.17 12.12 19.62
CA PRO A 179 19.33 13.56 19.71
C PRO A 179 20.56 13.92 20.54
N VAL A 180 21.64 14.33 19.88
CA VAL A 180 22.62 15.21 20.51
C VAL A 180 21.95 16.57 20.66
N ARG A 181 21.08 16.70 21.67
CA ARG A 181 20.62 18.00 22.15
C ARG A 181 21.81 18.76 22.72
N LYS A 182 22.44 19.59 21.89
CA LYS A 182 23.20 20.79 22.31
C LYS A 182 22.99 21.82 21.19
N SER A 183 22.50 23.03 21.41
CA SER A 183 22.61 23.91 22.58
C SER A 183 21.36 24.81 22.73
N GLN A 184 21.21 25.40 23.92
CA GLN A 184 20.09 26.24 24.38
C GLN A 184 19.89 27.60 23.66
N THR A 185 20.50 27.82 22.49
CA THR A 185 20.34 28.98 21.60
C THR A 185 20.89 28.53 20.24
N GLY A 186 20.24 28.47 19.09
CA GLY A 186 19.03 29.09 18.55
C GLY A 186 19.11 29.12 17.01
N PHE A 187 20.29 28.91 16.41
CA PHE A 187 20.48 28.75 14.96
C PHE A 187 21.65 27.80 14.68
N LEU A 188 21.49 26.93 13.67
CA LEU A 188 22.59 26.15 13.10
C LEU A 188 23.56 27.11 12.39
N SER A 189 24.85 26.88 12.54
CA SER A 189 25.88 27.55 11.73
C SER A 189 25.78 27.11 10.27
N TYR A 190 26.27 27.94 9.36
CA TYR A 190 26.32 27.61 7.93
C TYR A 190 27.08 26.30 7.67
N ASP A 191 28.17 26.07 8.40
CA ASP A 191 28.97 24.85 8.27
C ASP A 191 28.20 23.60 8.76
N GLU A 192 27.42 23.72 9.84
CA GLU A 192 26.53 22.63 10.31
C GLU A 192 25.43 22.32 9.28
N VAL A 193 24.78 23.34 8.72
CA VAL A 193 23.76 23.16 7.68
C VAL A 193 24.35 22.52 6.42
N MET A 194 25.54 22.97 6.00
CA MET A 194 26.21 22.42 4.82
C MET A 194 26.67 20.98 5.06
N THR A 195 27.13 20.66 6.27
CA THR A 195 27.54 19.30 6.62
C THR A 195 26.34 18.35 6.63
N GLU A 196 25.25 18.70 7.33
CA GLU A 196 24.01 17.91 7.35
C GLU A 196 23.41 17.72 5.95
N SER A 197 23.46 18.77 5.11
CA SER A 197 22.97 18.72 3.73
C SER A 197 23.79 17.77 2.86
N VAL A 198 25.13 17.84 2.95
CA VAL A 198 26.03 16.95 2.21
C VAL A 198 25.88 15.50 2.67
N GLU A 199 25.78 15.25 3.97
CA GLU A 199 25.53 13.92 4.53
C GLU A 199 24.16 13.37 4.10
N SER A 200 23.12 14.21 4.12
CA SER A 200 21.80 13.84 3.62
C SER A 200 21.80 13.48 2.14
N MET A 201 22.55 14.21 1.31
CA MET A 201 22.69 13.91 -0.12
C MET A 201 23.42 12.58 -0.34
N LYS A 202 24.52 12.32 0.39
CA LYS A 202 25.26 11.04 0.31
C LYS A 202 24.37 9.86 0.71
N PHE A 203 23.61 10.00 1.79
CA PHE A 203 22.66 8.98 2.21
C PHE A 203 21.58 8.73 1.14
N LEU A 204 21.02 9.79 0.56
CA LEU A 204 20.02 9.66 -0.52
C LEU A 204 20.61 8.96 -1.73
N GLU A 205 21.85 9.27 -2.11
CA GLU A 205 22.56 8.60 -3.20
C GLU A 205 22.76 7.10 -2.92
N GLU A 206 23.20 6.76 -1.70
CA GLU A 206 23.36 5.36 -1.27
C GLU A 206 22.02 4.61 -1.25
N MET A 207 20.95 5.24 -0.75
CA MET A 207 19.61 4.66 -0.76
C MET A 207 19.06 4.47 -2.17
N ASN A 208 19.31 5.43 -3.06
CA ASN A 208 18.90 5.36 -4.45
C ASN A 208 19.57 4.19 -5.18
N LYS A 209 20.80 3.84 -4.82
CA LYS A 209 21.51 2.69 -5.39
C LYS A 209 20.74 1.39 -5.13
N TYR A 210 20.38 1.10 -3.87
CA TYR A 210 19.61 -0.09 -3.53
C TYR A 210 18.20 -0.04 -4.11
N SER A 211 17.53 1.10 -3.99
CA SER A 211 16.15 1.30 -4.46
C SER A 211 16.02 1.04 -5.97
N ARG A 212 17.00 1.50 -6.77
CA ARG A 212 16.99 1.29 -8.22
C ARG A 212 17.16 -0.19 -8.58
N VAL A 213 18.09 -0.89 -7.94
CA VAL A 213 18.31 -2.33 -8.23
C VAL A 213 17.10 -3.14 -7.79
N MET A 214 16.53 -2.85 -6.61
CA MET A 214 15.30 -3.48 -6.13
C MET A 214 14.13 -3.23 -7.07
N ALA A 215 13.98 -2.01 -7.61
CA ALA A 215 12.92 -1.69 -8.56
C ALA A 215 13.05 -2.50 -9.87
N ILE A 216 14.26 -2.65 -10.40
CA ILE A 216 14.52 -3.45 -11.61
C ILE A 216 14.19 -4.93 -11.35
N LEU A 217 14.68 -5.48 -10.24
CA LEU A 217 14.45 -6.88 -9.88
C LEU A 217 12.97 -7.17 -9.63
N ASN A 218 12.28 -6.28 -8.90
CA ASN A 218 10.84 -6.35 -8.70
C ASN A 218 10.09 -6.30 -10.03
N HIS A 219 10.45 -5.40 -10.94
CA HIS A 219 9.81 -5.32 -12.26
C HIS A 219 10.01 -6.61 -13.07
N ALA A 220 11.22 -7.18 -13.06
CA ALA A 220 11.52 -8.44 -13.73
C ALA A 220 10.70 -9.60 -13.15
N LEU A 221 10.65 -9.73 -11.82
CA LEU A 221 9.85 -10.72 -11.12
C LEU A 221 8.36 -10.58 -11.44
N LYS A 222 7.80 -9.37 -11.37
CA LYS A 222 6.40 -9.11 -11.72
C LYS A 222 6.07 -9.57 -13.13
N LYS A 223 6.93 -9.22 -14.10
CA LYS A 223 6.75 -9.59 -15.50
C LYS A 223 6.81 -11.11 -15.68
N ALA A 224 7.78 -11.77 -15.05
CA ALA A 224 7.93 -13.22 -15.17
C ALA A 224 6.76 -13.97 -14.51
N LEU A 225 6.33 -13.55 -13.31
CA LEU A 225 5.15 -14.11 -12.63
C LEU A 225 3.86 -13.89 -13.43
N SER A 226 3.72 -12.72 -14.05
CA SER A 226 2.58 -12.42 -14.92
C SER A 226 2.52 -13.34 -16.13
N ILE A 227 3.67 -13.62 -16.77
CA ILE A 227 3.75 -14.52 -17.93
C ILE A 227 3.50 -15.97 -17.52
N GLN A 228 4.14 -16.45 -16.45
CA GLN A 228 4.10 -17.85 -16.07
C GLN A 228 2.79 -18.27 -15.40
N TYR A 229 2.22 -17.41 -14.56
CA TYR A 229 1.03 -17.72 -13.76
C TYR A 229 -0.21 -16.92 -14.16
N GLY A 230 -0.12 -16.10 -15.22
CA GLY A 230 -1.24 -15.28 -15.71
C GLY A 230 -1.69 -14.20 -14.72
N LEU A 231 -0.80 -13.77 -13.80
CA LEU A 231 -1.14 -12.82 -12.74
C LEU A 231 -1.19 -11.39 -13.26
N GLY A 232 -2.16 -10.62 -12.77
CA GLY A 232 -2.17 -9.17 -12.92
C GLY A 232 -1.04 -8.51 -12.13
N SER A 233 -0.68 -7.27 -12.49
CA SER A 233 0.41 -6.52 -11.83
C SER A 233 0.26 -6.46 -10.30
N SER A 234 -0.94 -6.13 -9.80
CA SER A 234 -1.22 -6.06 -8.36
C SER A 234 -1.19 -7.42 -7.65
N GLN A 235 -1.51 -8.52 -8.36
CA GLN A 235 -1.42 -9.87 -7.83
C GLN A 235 0.04 -10.31 -7.72
N ALA A 236 0.84 -10.03 -8.76
CA ALA A 236 2.27 -10.33 -8.75
C ALA A 236 3.01 -9.53 -7.66
N ASP A 237 2.68 -8.25 -7.45
CA ASP A 237 3.23 -7.42 -6.37
C ASP A 237 3.00 -8.01 -4.99
N ARG A 238 1.75 -8.44 -4.75
CA ARG A 238 1.37 -9.06 -3.48
C ARG A 238 2.08 -10.38 -3.28
N LEU A 239 2.12 -11.22 -4.31
CA LEU A 239 2.81 -12.50 -4.28
C LEU A 239 4.30 -12.33 -3.95
N ILE A 240 4.98 -11.36 -4.57
CA ILE A 240 6.38 -11.04 -4.26
C ILE A 240 6.52 -10.61 -2.80
N LYS A 241 5.66 -9.70 -2.31
CA LYS A 241 5.68 -9.23 -0.91
C LYS A 241 5.47 -10.39 0.07
N ASP A 242 4.57 -11.32 -0.23
CA ASP A 242 4.24 -12.44 0.65
C ASP A 242 5.33 -13.51 0.65
N VAL A 243 5.93 -13.81 -0.51
CA VAL A 243 7.11 -14.68 -0.59
C VAL A 243 8.26 -14.09 0.23
N MET A 244 8.53 -12.80 0.06
CA MET A 244 9.56 -12.10 0.84
C MET A 244 9.25 -12.17 2.34
N LYS A 245 8.05 -11.77 2.77
CA LYS A 245 7.65 -11.78 4.19
C LYS A 245 7.81 -13.16 4.87
N ARG A 246 7.62 -14.25 4.12
CA ARG A 246 7.72 -15.62 4.68
C ARG A 246 9.13 -16.19 4.66
N HIS A 247 9.94 -15.82 3.67
CA HIS A 247 11.19 -16.54 3.35
C HIS A 247 12.46 -15.66 3.37
N SER A 248 12.35 -14.37 3.70
CA SER A 248 13.49 -13.44 3.89
C SER A 248 13.69 -13.04 5.33
#